data_AF-A0A645IRI9-F1
#
_entry.id   AF-A0A645IRI9-F1
#
_cell.length_a   1.000
_cell.length_b   1.000
_cell.length_c   1.000
_cell.angle_alpha   90.00
_cell.angle_beta   90.00
_cell.angle_gamma   90.00
#
_symmetry.space_group_name_H-M   'P 1'
#
loop_
_entity.id
_entity.type
_entity.pdbx_description
1 polymer ?
#
loop_
_entity_poly.entity_id
_entity_poly.type
_entity_poly.pdbx_seq_one_letter_code
_entity_poly.pdbx_strand_id
1 'polypeptide(L)'
;MEAFNVQNRYEQQEEAYRMTEIEKWITFLILTFILLIAAFNVIGSLSMLMIDKREDIGILRNLGATDRFIRRIFLYEGWMISLLGATIGLVVGIALCLIQEHYGMISLGGGSGSFVTDTYPVKLMWNDVFIVALVVGAIGFLTAWYPVKRMLNKPR
;
A
#
# COMPACT_ATOMS: atom_id res chain seq x y z
N MET A 1 48.83 -1.55 -35.03
CA MET A 1 47.44 -1.20 -35.37
C MET A 1 46.62 -1.51 -34.14
N GLU A 2 46.32 -0.49 -33.35
CA GLU A 2 45.58 -0.64 -32.09
C GLU A 2 44.17 -1.12 -32.40
N ALA A 3 43.79 -2.26 -31.84
CA ALA A 3 42.46 -2.82 -31.98
C ALA A 3 41.49 -1.95 -31.18
N PHE A 4 40.82 -1.03 -31.85
CA PHE A 4 39.70 -0.29 -31.26
C PHE A 4 38.57 -1.27 -30.97
N ASN A 5 38.42 -1.62 -29.69
CA ASN A 5 37.30 -2.42 -29.21
C ASN A 5 36.06 -1.51 -29.14
N VAL A 6 35.20 -1.59 -30.15
CA VAL A 6 33.94 -0.84 -30.19
C VAL A 6 32.95 -1.54 -29.24
N GLN A 7 32.95 -1.15 -27.97
CA GLN A 7 31.96 -1.60 -26.99
C GLN A 7 30.60 -0.93 -27.26
N ASN A 8 29.53 -1.73 -27.21
CA ASN A 8 28.16 -1.26 -27.39
C ASN A 8 27.70 -0.48 -26.13
N ARG A 9 26.85 0.54 -26.31
CA ARG A 9 26.28 1.38 -25.21
C ARG A 9 25.63 0.58 -24.07
N TYR A 10 25.25 -0.66 -24.31
CA TYR A 10 24.69 -1.57 -23.31
C TYR A 10 25.72 -2.09 -22.30
N GLU A 11 26.97 -2.35 -22.73
CA GLU A 11 28.04 -2.86 -21.86
C GLU A 11 28.62 -1.74 -20.97
N GLN A 12 28.61 -0.49 -21.44
CA GLN A 12 29.00 0.67 -20.60
C GLN A 12 27.90 1.12 -19.63
N GLN A 13 26.65 0.70 -19.82
CA GLN A 13 25.51 1.10 -18.98
C GLN A 13 25.00 -0.02 -18.06
N GLU A 14 25.69 -1.17 -17.98
CA GLU A 14 25.38 -2.22 -17.01
C GLU A 14 25.41 -1.70 -15.57
N GLU A 15 26.40 -0.87 -15.21
CA GLU A 15 26.50 -0.30 -13.86
C GLU A 15 25.33 0.65 -13.56
N ALA A 16 24.93 1.48 -14.52
CA ALA A 16 23.79 2.39 -14.37
C ALA A 16 22.45 1.64 -14.29
N TYR A 17 22.26 0.59 -15.10
CA TYR A 17 21.07 -0.26 -15.04
C TYR A 17 20.97 -1.01 -13.71
N ARG A 18 22.09 -1.58 -13.24
CA ARG A 18 22.17 -2.25 -11.94
C ARG A 18 21.89 -1.28 -10.79
N MET A 19 22.36 -0.04 -10.88
CA MET A 19 22.08 1.01 -9.89
C MET A 19 20.57 1.29 -9.80
N THR A 20 19.88 1.48 -10.93
CA THR A 20 18.43 1.71 -10.97
C THR A 20 17.64 0.49 -10.47
N GLU A 21 18.10 -0.73 -10.76
CA GLU A 21 17.44 -1.94 -10.28
C GLU A 21 17.58 -2.09 -8.76
N ILE A 22 18.76 -1.85 -8.20
CA ILE A 22 19.00 -1.86 -6.75
C ILE A 22 18.15 -0.80 -6.04
N GLU A 23 18.03 0.40 -6.61
CA GLU A 23 17.19 1.46 -6.07
C GLU A 23 15.72 1.02 -5.97
N LYS A 24 15.17 0.44 -7.04
CA LYS A 24 13.80 -0.12 -7.04
C LYS A 24 13.62 -1.19 -5.96
N TRP A 25 14.61 -2.07 -5.78
CA TRP A 25 14.58 -3.09 -4.73
C TRP A 25 14.59 -2.49 -3.32
N ILE A 26 15.39 -1.47 -3.07
CA ILE A 26 15.44 -0.78 -1.77
C ILE A 26 14.09 -0.10 -1.48
N THR A 27 13.54 0.63 -2.45
CA THR A 27 12.21 1.25 -2.31
C THR A 27 11.13 0.21 -2.05
N PHE A 28 11.14 -0.89 -2.79
CA PHE A 28 10.20 -1.99 -2.60
C PHE A 28 10.30 -2.61 -1.18
N LEU A 29 11.51 -2.81 -0.68
CA LEU A 29 11.76 -3.33 0.66
C LEU A 29 11.22 -2.37 1.73
N ILE A 30 11.50 -1.06 1.63
CA ILE A 30 11.00 -0.05 2.57
C ILE A 30 9.47 0.01 2.55
N LEU A 31 8.85 0.03 1.36
CA LEU A 31 7.39 0.02 1.22
C LEU A 31 6.75 -1.20 1.87
N THR A 32 7.37 -2.38 1.68
CA THR A 32 6.92 -3.62 2.31
C THR A 32 6.98 -3.54 3.84
N PHE A 33 8.05 -2.97 4.41
CA PHE A 33 8.17 -2.76 5.86
C PHE A 33 7.11 -1.81 6.40
N ILE A 34 6.85 -0.69 5.71
CA ILE A 34 5.81 0.27 6.10
C ILE A 34 4.44 -0.42 6.09
N LEU A 35 4.15 -1.21 5.05
CA LEU A 35 2.91 -1.97 4.92
C LEU A 35 2.74 -2.99 6.05
N LEU A 36 3.81 -3.67 6.46
CA LEU A 36 3.80 -4.56 7.62
C LEU A 36 3.48 -3.81 8.92
N ILE A 37 4.14 -2.68 9.18
CA ILE A 37 3.89 -1.87 10.38
C ILE A 37 2.43 -1.39 10.42
N ALA A 38 1.91 -0.91 9.29
CA ALA A 38 0.51 -0.48 9.17
C ALA A 38 -0.46 -1.64 9.46
N ALA A 39 -0.20 -2.83 8.91
CA ALA A 39 -1.01 -4.01 9.16
C ALA A 39 -1.04 -4.39 10.65
N PHE A 40 0.11 -4.40 11.33
CA PHE A 40 0.17 -4.67 12.77
C PHE A 40 -0.56 -3.61 13.59
N ASN A 41 -0.47 -2.34 13.21
CA ASN A 41 -1.16 -1.25 13.90
C ASN A 41 -2.68 -1.41 13.82
N VAL A 42 -3.23 -1.76 12.64
CA VAL A 42 -4.65 -2.04 12.46
C VAL A 42 -5.10 -3.22 13.31
N ILE A 43 -4.33 -4.32 13.32
CA ILE A 43 -4.65 -5.49 14.15
C ILE A 43 -4.65 -5.13 15.64
N GLY A 44 -3.67 -4.35 16.09
CA GLY A 44 -3.57 -3.89 17.48
C GLY A 44 -4.73 -3.00 17.88
N SER A 45 -5.08 -2.02 17.03
CA SER A 45 -6.21 -1.10 17.25
C SER A 45 -7.54 -1.84 17.33
N LEU A 46 -7.81 -2.74 16.38
CA LEU A 46 -9.01 -3.59 16.39
C LEU A 46 -9.07 -4.48 17.63
N SER A 47 -7.94 -5.08 18.02
CA SER A 47 -7.88 -5.95 19.21
C SER A 47 -8.14 -5.15 20.50
N MET A 48 -7.61 -3.93 20.59
CA MET A 48 -7.85 -3.06 21.74
C MET A 48 -9.32 -2.64 21.81
N LEU A 49 -9.91 -2.25 20.68
CA LEU A 49 -11.34 -1.93 20.59
C LEU A 49 -12.23 -3.11 21.01
N MET A 50 -11.87 -4.34 20.63
CA MET A 50 -12.56 -5.56 21.06
C MET A 50 -12.53 -5.74 22.58
N ILE A 51 -11.39 -5.44 23.21
CA ILE A 51 -11.21 -5.58 24.65
C ILE A 51 -12.02 -4.51 25.38
N ASP A 52 -11.98 -3.26 24.92
CA ASP A 52 -12.75 -2.15 25.50
C ASP A 52 -14.27 -2.41 25.41
N LYS A 53 -14.74 -3.00 24.31
CA LYS A 53 -16.15 -3.37 24.10
C LYS A 53 -16.57 -4.69 24.73
N ARG A 54 -15.69 -5.38 25.47
CA ARG A 54 -15.97 -6.72 26.00
C ARG A 54 -17.10 -6.75 27.03
N GLU A 55 -17.26 -5.69 27.82
CA GLU A 55 -18.32 -5.59 28.82
C GLU A 55 -19.70 -5.42 28.16
N ASP A 56 -19.81 -4.51 27.19
CA ASP A 56 -21.01 -4.32 26.35
C ASP A 56 -21.41 -5.64 25.66
N ILE A 57 -20.43 -6.38 25.15
CA ILE A 57 -20.63 -7.69 24.54
C ILE A 57 -21.18 -8.71 25.54
N GLY A 58 -20.74 -8.66 26.80
CA GLY A 58 -21.25 -9.49 27.88
C GLY A 58 -22.73 -9.22 28.17
N ILE A 59 -23.13 -7.95 28.20
CA ILE A 59 -24.54 -7.54 28.37
C ILE A 59 -25.38 -8.04 27.19
N LEU A 60 -24.90 -7.85 25.96
CA LEU A 60 -25.60 -8.31 24.76
C LEU A 60 -25.77 -9.83 24.74
N ARG A 61 -24.76 -10.56 25.21
CA ARG A 61 -24.78 -12.02 25.32
C ARG A 61 -25.78 -12.50 26.38
N ASN A 62 -25.91 -11.79 27.49
CA ASN A 62 -26.93 -12.04 28.51
C ASN A 62 -28.35 -11.76 27.99
N LEU A 63 -28.50 -10.85 27.03
CA LEU A 63 -29.74 -10.60 26.29
C LEU A 63 -30.01 -11.63 25.16
N GLY A 64 -29.14 -12.63 24.99
CA GLY A 64 -29.31 -13.72 24.02
C GLY A 64 -28.51 -13.57 22.71
N ALA A 65 -27.60 -12.59 22.60
CA ALA A 65 -26.76 -12.45 21.42
C ALA A 65 -25.77 -13.62 21.28
N THR A 66 -25.74 -14.23 20.08
CA THR A 66 -24.85 -15.35 19.76
C THR A 66 -23.43 -14.87 19.42
N ASP A 67 -22.39 -15.67 19.69
CA ASP A 67 -20.99 -15.40 19.30
C ASP A 67 -20.81 -15.06 17.81
N ARG A 68 -21.69 -15.54 16.93
CA ARG A 68 -21.71 -15.18 15.49
C ARG A 68 -22.06 -13.71 15.24
N PHE A 69 -22.92 -13.12 16.06
CA PHE A 69 -23.32 -11.72 15.92
C PHE A 69 -22.15 -10.79 16.24
N ILE A 70 -21.47 -11.06 17.35
CA ILE A 70 -20.28 -10.32 17.79
C ILE A 70 -19.18 -10.39 16.73
N ARG A 71 -18.94 -11.57 16.14
CA ARG A 71 -17.98 -11.73 15.03
C ARG A 71 -18.34 -10.93 13.79
N ARG A 72 -19.63 -10.85 13.43
CA ARG A 72 -20.06 -10.04 12.29
C ARG A 72 -19.79 -8.56 12.52
N ILE A 73 -20.06 -8.04 13.72
CA ILE A 73 -19.79 -6.64 14.05
C ILE A 73 -18.32 -6.31 13.80
N PHE A 74 -17.39 -7.10 14.35
CA PHE A 74 -15.95 -6.85 14.16
C PHE A 74 -15.48 -7.01 12.71
N LEU A 75 -16.08 -7.95 11.96
CA LEU A 75 -15.82 -8.06 10.52
C LEU A 75 -16.27 -6.79 9.78
N TYR A 76 -17.45 -6.26 10.08
CA TYR A 76 -17.96 -5.03 9.49
C TYR A 76 -17.11 -3.81 9.86
N GLU A 77 -16.69 -3.71 11.13
CA GLU A 77 -15.79 -2.65 11.60
C GLU A 77 -14.47 -2.65 10.83
N GLY A 78 -13.81 -3.81 10.72
CA GLY A 78 -12.55 -3.96 9.99
C GLY A 78 -12.70 -3.70 8.49
N TRP A 79 -13.83 -4.09 7.91
CA TRP A 79 -14.18 -3.75 6.53
C TRP A 79 -14.34 -2.24 6.33
N MET A 80 -15.05 -1.56 7.22
CA MET A 80 -15.31 -0.14 7.11
C MET A 80 -14.03 0.67 7.22
N ILE A 81 -13.14 0.32 8.16
CA ILE A 81 -11.81 0.93 8.30
C ILE A 81 -10.97 0.70 7.04
N SER A 82 -10.95 -0.52 6.51
CA SER A 82 -10.19 -0.85 5.30
C SER A 82 -10.72 -0.11 4.06
N LEU A 83 -12.04 0.01 3.92
CA LEU A 83 -12.69 0.71 2.82
C LEU A 83 -12.41 2.21 2.88
N LEU A 84 -12.49 2.82 4.06
CA LEU A 84 -12.17 4.23 4.28
C LEU A 84 -10.70 4.51 4.02
N GLY A 85 -9.80 3.67 4.54
CA GLY A 85 -8.36 3.79 4.27
C GLY A 85 -8.04 3.68 2.78
N ALA A 86 -8.65 2.72 2.07
CA ALA A 86 -8.46 2.54 0.64
C ALA A 86 -8.98 3.74 -0.16
N THR A 87 -10.19 4.22 0.13
CA THR A 87 -10.77 5.38 -0.58
C THR A 87 -9.96 6.65 -0.34
N ILE A 88 -9.57 6.95 0.91
CA ILE A 88 -8.73 8.11 1.22
C ILE A 88 -7.37 7.99 0.55
N GLY A 89 -6.70 6.83 0.64
CA GLY A 89 -5.40 6.61 0.01
C GLY A 89 -5.42 6.77 -1.50
N LEU A 90 -6.48 6.27 -2.16
CA LEU A 90 -6.65 6.36 -3.60
C LEU A 90 -6.92 7.81 -4.05
N VAL A 91 -7.78 8.54 -3.32
CA VAL A 91 -8.03 9.97 -3.56
C VAL A 91 -6.76 10.79 -3.39
N VAL A 92 -6.01 10.59 -2.30
CA VAL A 92 -4.75 11.29 -2.05
C VAL A 92 -3.71 10.94 -3.11
N GLY A 93 -3.58 9.66 -3.49
CA GLY A 93 -2.65 9.23 -4.53
C GLY A 93 -2.94 9.86 -5.89
N ILE A 94 -4.20 9.85 -6.33
CA ILE A 94 -4.62 10.51 -7.57
C ILE A 94 -4.37 12.02 -7.48
N ALA A 95 -4.75 12.66 -6.36
CA ALA A 95 -4.55 14.09 -6.17
C ALA A 95 -3.07 14.47 -6.27
N LEU A 96 -2.17 13.69 -5.66
CA LEU A 96 -0.73 13.90 -5.76
C LEU A 96 -0.23 13.75 -7.21
N CYS A 97 -0.69 12.75 -7.95
CA CYS A 97 -0.31 12.59 -9.36
C CYS A 97 -0.80 13.76 -10.23
N LEU A 98 -2.04 14.23 -10.02
CA LEU A 98 -2.59 15.38 -10.73
C LEU A 98 -1.87 16.68 -10.39
N ILE A 99 -1.51 16.88 -9.11
CA ILE A 99 -0.71 18.03 -8.68
C ILE A 99 0.69 17.96 -9.32
N GLN A 100 1.28 16.77 -9.40
CA GLN A 100 2.58 16.59 -10.04
C GLN A 100 2.53 16.86 -11.56
N GLU A 101 1.46 16.44 -12.24
CA GLU A 101 1.23 16.76 -13.65
C GLU A 101 1.03 18.26 -13.88
N HIS A 102 0.30 18.95 -12.99
CA HIS A 102 -0.03 20.37 -13.16
C HIS A 102 1.09 21.33 -12.76
N TYR A 103 1.82 21.03 -11.69
CA TYR A 103 2.85 21.91 -11.14
C TYR A 103 4.29 21.55 -11.54
N GLY A 104 4.53 20.36 -12.13
CA GLY A 104 5.88 19.95 -12.56
C GLY A 104 6.93 20.04 -11.44
N MET A 105 6.51 19.86 -10.17
CA MET A 105 7.29 20.21 -8.97
C MET A 105 8.59 19.39 -8.84
N ILE A 106 8.71 18.30 -9.60
CA ILE A 106 9.91 17.47 -9.75
C ILE A 106 10.26 17.45 -11.26
N SER A 107 10.87 18.52 -11.75
CA SER A 107 11.52 18.59 -13.06
C SER A 107 12.91 17.95 -12.97
N LEU A 108 13.23 17.09 -13.94
CA LEU A 108 14.60 16.61 -14.16
C LEU A 108 15.43 17.75 -14.75
N GLY A 109 15.91 18.65 -13.89
CA GLY A 109 16.96 19.60 -14.23
C GLY A 109 16.47 20.98 -14.62
N GLY A 110 16.53 21.90 -13.67
CA GLY A 110 16.52 23.35 -13.92
C GLY A 110 17.80 23.86 -14.58
N GLY A 111 18.17 23.32 -15.73
CA GLY A 111 19.41 23.68 -16.43
C GLY A 111 19.32 23.48 -17.94
N SER A 112 18.89 24.54 -18.63
CA SER A 112 19.34 24.93 -19.99
C SER A 112 19.68 23.80 -20.99
N GLY A 113 18.72 23.49 -21.87
CA GLY A 113 19.06 23.31 -23.30
C GLY A 113 19.14 21.90 -23.90
N SER A 114 18.71 20.82 -23.24
CA SER A 114 18.79 19.47 -23.87
C SER A 114 17.59 18.52 -23.68
N PHE A 115 16.50 18.94 -23.05
CA PHE A 115 15.32 18.07 -22.89
C PHE A 115 14.03 18.85 -23.18
N VAL A 116 13.37 18.53 -24.30
CA VAL A 116 12.14 19.19 -24.79
C VAL A 116 10.85 18.53 -24.24
N THR A 117 10.95 17.80 -23.12
CA THR A 117 9.79 17.21 -22.43
C THR A 117 10.06 17.19 -20.93
N ASP A 118 9.55 18.22 -20.25
CA ASP A 118 9.98 18.69 -18.93
C ASP A 118 9.06 18.21 -17.78
N THR A 119 8.75 16.91 -17.75
CA THR A 119 8.06 16.28 -16.61
C THR A 119 8.35 14.79 -16.63
N TYR A 120 8.76 14.19 -15.50
CA TYR A 120 8.79 12.73 -15.35
C TYR A 120 7.39 12.22 -15.69
N PRO A 121 7.16 11.54 -16.83
CA PRO A 121 5.80 11.36 -17.34
C PRO A 121 5.09 10.34 -16.45
N VAL A 122 4.46 10.83 -15.38
CA VAL A 122 3.52 10.09 -14.55
C VAL A 122 2.29 9.90 -15.41
N LYS A 123 2.34 8.93 -16.31
CA LYS A 123 1.17 8.50 -17.07
C LYS A 123 0.27 7.77 -16.08
N LEU A 124 -0.72 8.49 -15.54
CA LEU A 124 -1.83 7.89 -14.82
C LEU A 124 -2.60 6.98 -15.78
N MET A 125 -2.21 5.72 -15.83
CA MET A 125 -2.96 4.70 -16.53
C MET A 125 -4.08 4.24 -15.60
N TRP A 126 -5.33 4.34 -16.04
CA TRP A 126 -6.49 3.84 -15.28
C TRP A 126 -6.34 2.37 -14.85
N ASN A 127 -5.61 1.58 -15.65
CA ASN A 127 -5.29 0.19 -15.34
C ASN A 127 -4.41 0.06 -14.07
N ASP A 128 -3.42 0.93 -13.88
CA ASP A 128 -2.54 0.89 -12.72
C ASP A 128 -3.29 1.32 -11.46
N VAL A 129 -4.14 2.34 -11.57
CA VAL A 129 -5.03 2.75 -10.47
C VAL A 129 -5.95 1.60 -10.07
N PHE A 130 -6.52 0.88 -11.04
CA PHE A 130 -7.39 -0.26 -10.77
C PHE A 130 -6.64 -1.43 -10.12
N ILE A 131 -5.43 -1.74 -10.59
CA ILE A 131 -4.57 -2.78 -10.01
C ILE A 131 -4.18 -2.41 -8.58
N VAL A 132 -3.76 -1.17 -8.34
CA VAL A 132 -3.40 -0.69 -6.99
C VAL A 132 -4.60 -0.74 -6.06
N ALA A 133 -5.78 -0.29 -6.51
CA ALA A 133 -7.01 -0.38 -5.73
C ALA A 133 -7.37 -1.83 -5.36
N LEU A 134 -7.21 -2.75 -6.31
CA LEU A 134 -7.48 -4.18 -6.10
C LEU A 134 -6.47 -4.80 -5.14
N VAL A 135 -5.18 -4.49 -5.28
CA VAL A 135 -4.12 -4.99 -4.39
C VAL A 135 -4.29 -4.46 -2.97
N VAL A 136 -4.50 -3.15 -2.81
CA VAL A 136 -4.72 -2.53 -1.48
C VAL A 136 -6.00 -3.07 -0.84
N GLY A 137 -7.08 -3.20 -1.62
CA GLY A 137 -8.32 -3.81 -1.16
C GLY A 137 -8.14 -5.26 -0.72
N ALA A 138 -7.42 -6.07 -1.51
CA ALA A 138 -7.12 -7.47 -1.19
C ALA A 138 -6.24 -7.59 0.06
N ILE A 139 -5.22 -6.74 0.20
CA ILE A 139 -4.35 -6.71 1.38
C ILE A 139 -5.14 -6.29 2.62
N GLY A 140 -5.92 -5.19 2.55
CA GLY A 140 -6.77 -4.75 3.65
C GLY A 140 -7.78 -5.84 4.06
N PHE A 141 -8.39 -6.50 3.08
CA PHE A 141 -9.27 -7.64 3.32
C PHE A 141 -8.55 -8.80 4.01
N LEU A 142 -7.35 -9.17 3.55
CA LEU A 142 -6.52 -10.22 4.15
C LEU A 142 -6.09 -9.87 5.58
N THR A 143 -5.67 -8.62 5.81
CA THR A 143 -5.27 -8.11 7.14
C THR A 143 -6.44 -8.09 8.11
N ALA A 144 -7.65 -7.77 7.67
CA ALA A 144 -8.85 -7.85 8.50
C ALA A 144 -9.32 -9.30 8.73
N TRP A 145 -9.17 -10.16 7.72
CA TRP A 145 -9.61 -11.56 7.79
C TRP A 145 -8.69 -12.43 8.67
N TYR A 146 -7.39 -12.18 8.64
CA TYR A 146 -6.38 -12.93 9.38
C TYR A 146 -6.62 -12.98 10.92
N PRO A 147 -6.81 -11.86 11.64
CA PRO A 147 -7.06 -11.87 13.09
C PRO A 147 -8.40 -12.53 13.45
N VAL A 148 -9.43 -12.35 12.62
CA VAL A 148 -10.75 -12.97 12.83
C VAL A 148 -10.67 -14.48 12.72
N LYS A 149 -9.90 -15.01 11.76
CA LYS A 149 -9.66 -16.45 11.62
C LYS A 149 -8.76 -17.01 12.72
N ARG A 150 -7.76 -16.25 13.19
CA ARG A 150 -6.84 -16.69 14.26
C ARG A 150 -7.51 -16.75 15.64
N MET A 151 -8.41 -15.82 15.97
CA MET A 151 -9.22 -15.91 17.19
C MET A 151 -10.20 -17.09 17.21
N LEU A 152 -10.46 -17.69 16.05
CA LEU A 152 -11.43 -18.76 15.83
C LEU A 152 -10.87 -20.16 16.14
N ASN A 153 -9.55 -20.32 16.12
CA ASN A 153 -8.88 -21.63 16.21
C ASN A 153 -8.13 -21.86 17.53
N LYS A 154 -8.41 -21.05 18.57
CA LYS A 154 -7.94 -21.34 19.93
C LYS A 154 -9.05 -22.12 20.65
N PRO A 155 -9.00 -23.46 20.72
CA PRO A 155 -9.70 -24.14 21.80
C PRO A 155 -9.13 -23.59 23.11
N ARG A 156 -10.05 -23.31 24.04
CA ARG A 156 -9.78 -22.73 25.36
C ARG A 156 -8.60 -23.40 26.05
#